data_AF-A0A345CZ30-F1
#
_entry.id   AF-A0A345CZ30-F1
#
_cell.length_a   1.000
_cell.length_b   1.000
_cell.length_c   1.000
_cell.angle_alpha   90.00
_cell.angle_beta   90.00
_cell.angle_gamma   90.00
#
_symmetry.space_group_name_H-M   'P 1'
#
loop_
_entity.id
_entity.type
_entity.pdbx_description
1 polymer ?
#
loop_
_entity_poly.entity_id
_entity_poly.type
_entity_poly.pdbx_seq_one_letter_code
_entity_poly.pdbx_strand_id
1 'polypeptide(L)'
;MILEIGEKIKLMRESERLTNRREAAEILGIPNNALWRYETGEAIPKGDVLMKIISHPKFEKYTLWFMTGKIAPEAGQIAPVLAHYGQEETELSVSKKKTG
;
A
#
# COMPACT_ATOMS: atom_id res chain seq x y z
N MET A 1 -5.66 -12.73 -3.66
CA MET A 1 -6.81 -11.82 -3.47
C MET A 1 -6.37 -10.42 -3.89
N ILE A 2 -7.14 -9.71 -4.70
CA ILE A 2 -6.80 -8.34 -5.13
C ILE A 2 -7.27 -7.38 -4.03
N LEU A 3 -6.36 -6.59 -3.46
CA LEU A 3 -6.70 -5.57 -2.46
C LEU A 3 -7.40 -4.38 -3.12
N GLU A 4 -8.49 -3.93 -2.53
CA GLU A 4 -9.20 -2.73 -2.97
C GLU A 4 -8.41 -1.46 -2.65
N ILE A 5 -8.69 -0.37 -3.36
CA ILE A 5 -8.02 0.93 -3.19
C ILE A 5 -8.05 1.39 -1.73
N GLY A 6 -9.21 1.26 -1.07
CA GLY A 6 -9.40 1.65 0.32
C GLY A 6 -8.53 0.87 1.29
N GLU A 7 -8.44 -0.45 1.10
CA GLU A 7 -7.61 -1.33 1.91
C GLU A 7 -6.12 -0.99 1.75
N LYS A 8 -5.68 -0.71 0.52
CA LYS A 8 -4.30 -0.28 0.27
C LYS A 8 -3.97 1.03 0.98
N ILE A 9 -4.87 2.01 0.95
CA ILE A 9 -4.70 3.28 1.69
C ILE A 9 -4.56 3.03 3.19
N LYS A 10 -5.43 2.19 3.75
CA LYS A 10 -5.41 1.84 5.17
C LYS A 10 -4.09 1.15 5.57
N LEU A 11 -3.61 0.20 4.77
CA LEU A 11 -2.37 -0.53 5.01
C LEU A 11 -1.14 0.39 4.99
N MET A 12 -1.08 1.34 4.05
CA MET A 12 -0.03 2.36 4.02
C MET A 12 -0.05 3.22 5.29
N ARG A 13 -1.24 3.71 5.68
CA ARG A 13 -1.39 4.55 6.88
C ARG A 13 -0.93 3.82 8.15
N GLU A 14 -1.39 2.59 8.34
CA GLU A 14 -1.10 1.81 9.54
C GLU A 14 0.37 1.36 9.59
N SER A 15 0.99 1.11 8.44
CA SER A 15 2.43 0.80 8.35
C SER A 15 3.31 1.98 8.74
N GLU A 16 2.88 3.22 8.47
CA GLU A 16 3.53 4.44 8.95
C GLU A 16 3.18 4.80 10.40
N ARG A 17 2.51 3.90 11.13
CA ARG A 17 2.07 4.08 12.54
C ARG A 17 1.15 5.28 12.76
N LEU A 18 0.46 5.74 11.71
CA LEU A 18 -0.53 6.80 11.78
C LEU A 18 -1.88 6.22 12.22
N THR A 19 -1.96 5.76 13.48
CA THR A 19 -3.18 5.14 14.04
C THR A 19 -4.31 6.15 14.22
N ASN A 20 -3.97 7.42 14.43
CA ASN A 20 -4.94 8.51 14.43
C ASN A 20 -5.27 8.93 12.98
N ARG A 21 -6.45 8.54 12.51
CA ARG A 21 -6.92 8.89 11.16
C ARG A 21 -7.04 10.40 10.93
N ARG A 22 -7.37 11.17 11.97
CA ARG A 22 -7.48 12.63 11.85
C ARG A 22 -6.11 13.24 11.56
N GLU A 23 -5.07 12.82 12.28
CA GLU A 23 -3.69 13.25 12.04
C GLU A 23 -3.23 12.85 10.62
N ALA A 24 -3.52 11.61 10.20
CA ALA A 24 -3.23 11.17 8.84
C ALA A 24 -3.92 12.05 7.79
N ALA A 25 -5.19 12.40 7.99
CA ALA A 25 -5.94 13.24 7.08
C ALA A 25 -5.36 14.67 7.02
N GLU A 26 -4.93 15.22 8.15
CA GLU A 26 -4.27 16.54 8.24
C GLU A 26 -2.94 16.55 7.48
N ILE A 27 -2.10 15.52 7.66
CA ILE A 27 -0.82 15.34 6.93
C ILE A 27 -1.06 15.25 5.42
N LEU A 28 -2.09 14.50 5.01
CA LEU A 28 -2.46 14.34 3.59
C LEU A 28 -3.23 15.55 3.04
N GLY A 29 -3.59 16.51 3.89
CA GLY A 29 -4.39 17.67 3.54
C GLY A 29 -5.75 17.31 2.93
N ILE A 30 -6.41 16.28 3.45
CA ILE A 30 -7.76 15.86 3.04
C ILE A 30 -8.70 15.87 4.25
N PRO A 31 -10.03 15.99 4.07
CA PRO A 31 -10.95 15.89 5.19
C PRO A 31 -10.88 14.50 5.85
N ASN A 32 -10.88 14.44 7.19
CA ASN A 32 -10.90 13.17 7.94
C ASN A 32 -12.08 12.25 7.53
N ASN A 33 -13.25 12.84 7.23
CA ASN A 33 -14.40 12.09 6.73
C ASN A 33 -14.14 11.48 5.34
N ALA A 34 -13.39 12.19 4.47
CA ALA A 34 -13.03 11.66 3.16
C ALA A 34 -12.08 10.46 3.31
N LEU A 35 -11.05 10.58 4.15
CA LEU A 35 -10.13 9.47 4.43
C LEU A 35 -10.87 8.25 5.00
N TRP A 36 -11.81 8.45 5.93
CA TRP A 36 -12.66 7.37 6.44
C TRP A 36 -13.41 6.65 5.31
N ARG A 37 -14.10 7.42 4.45
CA ARG A 37 -14.88 6.84 3.34
C ARG A 37 -14.01 6.06 2.35
N TYR A 38 -12.79 6.52 2.11
CA TYR A 38 -11.85 5.80 1.25
C TYR A 38 -11.43 4.49 1.91
N GLU A 39 -10.99 4.53 3.18
CA GLU A 39 -10.52 3.33 3.90
C GLU A 39 -11.60 2.28 4.14
N THR A 40 -12.88 2.67 4.22
CA THR A 40 -14.00 1.73 4.35
C THR A 40 -14.62 1.32 3.03
N GLY A 41 -14.16 1.87 1.90
CA GLY A 41 -14.74 1.59 0.57
C GLY A 41 -16.06 2.31 0.28
N GLU A 42 -16.53 3.20 1.16
CA GLU A 42 -17.73 4.04 0.98
C GLU A 42 -17.57 5.10 -0.12
N ALA A 43 -16.33 5.35 -0.55
CA ALA A 43 -16.02 6.18 -1.70
C ALA A 43 -14.70 5.77 -2.33
N ILE A 44 -14.58 5.99 -3.64
CA ILE A 44 -13.31 5.87 -4.36
C ILE A 44 -12.71 7.29 -4.49
N PRO A 45 -11.45 7.51 -4.10
CA PRO A 45 -10.79 8.79 -4.29
C PRO A 45 -10.68 9.13 -5.78
N LYS A 46 -10.91 10.40 -6.11
CA LYS A 46 -10.62 10.92 -7.46
C LYS A 46 -9.12 10.89 -7.72
N GLY A 47 -8.73 10.90 -9.00
CA GLY A 47 -7.32 10.78 -9.40
C GLY A 47 -6.41 11.84 -8.79
N ASP A 48 -6.86 13.10 -8.69
CA ASP A 48 -6.13 14.20 -8.06
C ASP A 48 -5.89 13.95 -6.55
N VAL A 49 -6.92 13.49 -5.84
CA VAL A 49 -6.82 13.13 -4.42
C VAL A 49 -5.92 11.92 -4.22
N LEU A 50 -6.03 10.92 -5.09
CA LEU A 50 -5.20 9.73 -5.02
C LEU A 50 -3.72 10.07 -5.24
N MET A 51 -3.42 10.85 -6.27
CA MET A 51 -2.07 11.34 -6.56
C MET A 51 -1.50 12.09 -5.37
N LYS A 52 -2.29 12.98 -4.75
CA LYS A 52 -1.88 13.70 -3.52
C LYS A 52 -1.52 12.76 -2.37
N ILE A 53 -2.27 11.68 -2.18
CA ILE A 53 -2.00 10.70 -1.13
C ILE A 53 -0.69 9.97 -1.41
N ILE A 54 -0.56 9.37 -2.61
CA ILE A 54 0.59 8.52 -2.93
C ILE A 54 1.88 9.30 -3.16
N SER A 55 1.80 10.59 -3.54
CA SER A 55 2.98 11.45 -3.70
C SER A 55 3.44 12.09 -2.38
N HIS A 56 2.78 11.80 -1.26
CA HIS A 56 3.21 12.31 0.03
C HIS A 56 4.55 11.67 0.43
N PRO A 57 5.54 12.40 1.00
CA PRO A 57 6.86 11.84 1.32
C PRO A 57 6.84 10.59 2.22
N LYS A 58 5.82 10.46 3.08
CA LYS A 58 5.64 9.24 3.90
C LYS A 58 5.11 8.04 3.11
N PHE A 59 4.46 8.24 1.98
CA PHE A 59 3.76 7.20 1.21
C PHE A 59 4.35 6.95 -0.19
N GLU A 60 5.21 7.84 -0.72
CA GLU A 60 5.78 7.72 -2.06
C GLU A 60 6.54 6.41 -2.31
N LYS A 61 7.16 5.86 -1.26
CA LYS A 61 7.82 4.54 -1.24
C LYS A 61 6.87 3.38 -1.52
N TYR A 62 5.56 3.58 -1.46
CA TYR A 62 4.54 2.54 -1.72
C TYR A 62 3.90 2.65 -3.10
N THR A 63 4.28 3.64 -3.92
CA THR A 63 3.61 3.96 -5.19
C THR A 63 3.54 2.77 -6.15
N LEU A 64 4.68 2.09 -6.37
CA LEU A 64 4.73 0.95 -7.29
C LEU A 64 3.85 -0.20 -6.80
N TRP A 65 3.91 -0.50 -5.50
CA TRP A 65 3.09 -1.53 -4.87
C TRP A 65 1.61 -1.18 -4.95
N PHE A 66 1.26 0.07 -4.71
CA PHE A 66 -0.10 0.56 -4.74
C PHE A 66 -0.71 0.38 -6.13
N MET A 67 0.01 0.81 -7.17
CA MET A 67 -0.49 0.85 -8.55
C MET A 67 -0.45 -0.51 -9.24
N THR A 68 0.58 -1.32 -8.98
CA THR A 68 0.88 -2.52 -9.79
C THR A 68 0.95 -3.80 -8.98
N GLY A 69 0.96 -3.72 -7.65
CA GLY A 69 1.24 -4.85 -6.78
C GLY A 69 2.71 -5.32 -6.83
N LYS A 70 3.62 -4.61 -7.50
CA LYS A 70 5.05 -4.94 -7.57
C LYS A 70 5.85 -4.08 -6.59
N ILE A 71 7.06 -4.53 -6.25
CA ILE A 71 8.04 -3.75 -5.49
C ILE A 71 9.36 -3.65 -6.27
N ALA A 72 10.15 -2.64 -5.95
CA ALA A 72 11.53 -2.44 -6.43
C ALA A 72 12.36 -1.82 -5.29
N PRO A 73 12.77 -2.63 -4.29
CA PRO A 73 13.46 -2.14 -3.09
C PRO A 73 14.73 -1.35 -3.39
N GLU A 74 15.43 -1.70 -4.47
CA GLU A 74 16.62 -1.02 -4.98
C GLU A 74 16.35 0.43 -5.41
N ALA A 75 15.10 0.74 -5.80
CA ALA A 75 14.64 2.07 -6.14
C ALA A 75 13.84 2.74 -4.98
N GLY A 76 13.89 2.15 -3.78
CA GLY A 76 13.13 2.63 -2.61
C GLY A 76 11.62 2.38 -2.69
N GLN A 77 11.15 1.59 -3.67
CA GLN A 77 9.74 1.23 -3.83
C GLN A 77 9.46 -0.11 -3.13
N ILE A 78 8.80 -0.07 -1.98
CA ILE A 78 8.55 -1.21 -1.11
C ILE A 78 7.04 -1.45 -0.93
N ALA A 79 6.68 -2.57 -0.32
CA ALA A 79 5.33 -2.81 0.16
C ALA A 79 5.19 -2.30 1.62
N PRO A 80 3.99 -1.88 2.04
CA PRO A 80 3.70 -1.64 3.45
C PRO A 80 3.93 -2.91 4.28
N VAL A 81 4.47 -2.78 5.49
CA VAL A 81 4.79 -3.93 6.37
C VAL A 81 3.55 -4.78 6.65
N LEU A 82 2.39 -4.14 6.78
CA LEU A 82 1.11 -4.81 7.06
C LEU A 82 0.47 -5.41 5.81
N ALA A 83 1.01 -5.17 4.61
CA ALA A 83 0.45 -5.72 3.38
C ALA A 83 0.71 -7.24 3.22
N HIS A 84 1.44 -7.87 4.15
CA HIS A 84 1.83 -9.29 4.10
C HIS A 84 2.42 -9.70 2.72
N TYR A 85 3.14 -8.76 2.10
CA TYR A 85 3.75 -8.96 0.80
C TYR A 85 4.95 -9.91 0.95
N GLY A 86 4.92 -11.06 0.25
CA GLY A 86 6.01 -12.04 0.26
C GLY A 86 5.82 -13.27 1.15
N GLN A 87 4.60 -13.59 1.61
CA GLN A 87 4.30 -14.90 2.24
C GLN A 87 3.79 -15.98 1.28
N GLU A 88 3.63 -15.70 -0.01
CA GLU A 88 3.37 -16.73 -1.03
C GLU A 88 4.44 -16.65 -2.13
N GLU A 89 4.99 -17.82 -2.46
CA GLU A 89 6.06 -18.15 -3.43
C GLU A 89 7.52 -17.87 -3.04
N THR A 90 7.94 -18.41 -1.90
CA THR A 90 9.23 -19.15 -1.86
C THR A 90 8.99 -20.64 -2.08
N GLU A 91 8.11 -21.00 -3.02
CA GLU A 91 8.23 -22.27 -3.73
C GLU A 91 9.15 -22.05 -4.93
N LEU A 92 10.38 -21.63 -4.64
CA LEU A 92 11.48 -21.81 -5.59
C LEU A 92 11.51 -23.30 -5.88
N SER A 93 11.18 -23.65 -7.11
CA SER A 93 11.26 -24.99 -7.67
C SER A 93 12.61 -25.59 -7.31
N VAL A 94 12.67 -26.40 -6.25
CA VAL A 94 13.82 -27.26 -5.98
C VAL A 94 13.73 -28.39 -7.01
N SER A 95 14.18 -28.08 -8.23
CA SER A 95 14.46 -29.05 -9.27
C SER A 95 15.61 -29.94 -8.80
N LYS A 96 15.30 -30.94 -7.97
CA LYS A 96 16.17 -32.10 -7.77
C LYS A 96 16.06 -33.00 -9.00
N LYS A 97 16.81 -32.67 -10.06
CA LYS A 97 17.31 -33.69 -10.98
C LYS A 97 18.52 -34.33 -10.31
N LYS A 98 18.33 -35.50 -9.70
CA LYS A 98 19.42 -36.42 -9.39
C LYS A 98 19.42 -37.49 -10.47
N THR A 99 20.33 -37.33 -11.44
CA THR A 99 20.68 -38.38 -12.39
C THR A 99 21.41 -39.49 -11.65
N GLY A 100 21.16 -40.74 -12.05
CA GLY A 100 21.73 -41.96 -11.47
C GLY A 100 23.19 -42.21 -11.81
#